data_AF-A0A845Z009-F1
#
_entry.id   AF-A0A845Z009-F1
#
_cell.length_a   1.000
_cell.length_b   1.000
_cell.length_c   1.000
_cell.angle_alpha   90.00
_cell.angle_beta   90.00
_cell.angle_gamma   90.00
#
_symmetry.space_group_name_H-M   'P 1'
#
loop_
_entity.id
_entity.type
_entity.pdbx_description
1 polymer ?
#
loop_
_entity_poly.entity_id
_entity_poly.type
_entity_poly.pdbx_seq_one_letter_code
_entity_poly.pdbx_strand_id
1 'polypeptide(L)'
;MEFYLVNPWIANICWVIGSIFFVELVRDIYHLVSHVWSPLYKWHGWHHRVFRPDLTPVSQEIYQKATWYHDVPESLVMLTFSLLLWAITFVWIPSYHWATLAGVVYTLSFLFPAIARATGVPNADQLTDLNHLPGAFSEPPTNWFVNRPYHWRHHFDNQNAYFCGTLSLVDKLMG
;
A
#
# COMPACT_ATOMS: atom_id res chain seq x y z
N MET A 1 -15.54 -0.95 35.99
CA MET A 1 -15.30 0.48 35.70
C MET A 1 -13.91 0.55 35.11
N GLU A 2 -13.78 0.73 33.80
CA GLU A 2 -12.46 0.88 33.18
C GLU A 2 -11.89 2.24 33.57
N PHE A 3 -10.72 2.24 34.21
CA PHE A 3 -9.98 3.46 34.48
C PHE A 3 -9.22 3.84 33.22
N TYR A 4 -9.71 4.87 32.52
CA TYR A 4 -9.03 5.43 31.38
C TYR A 4 -7.97 6.43 31.86
N LEU A 5 -6.69 6.10 31.69
CA LEU A 5 -5.55 7.00 31.95
C LEU A 5 -5.52 8.20 31.00
N VAL A 6 -6.21 8.10 29.86
CA VAL A 6 -6.29 9.09 28.78
C VAL A 6 -7.75 9.21 28.34
N ASN A 7 -8.19 10.38 27.88
CA ASN A 7 -9.54 10.55 27.33
C ASN A 7 -9.84 9.46 26.26
N PRO A 8 -10.95 8.71 26.39
CA PRO A 8 -11.24 7.57 25.51
C PRO A 8 -11.40 7.97 24.04
N TRP A 9 -11.84 9.20 23.73
CA TRP A 9 -11.90 9.70 22.36
C TRP A 9 -10.52 9.92 21.77
N ILE A 10 -9.58 10.47 22.56
CA ILE A 10 -8.19 10.65 22.14
C ILE A 10 -7.56 9.28 21.88
N ALA A 11 -7.77 8.31 22.78
CA ALA A 11 -7.26 6.96 22.60
C ALA A 11 -7.82 6.30 21.33
N ASN A 12 -9.12 6.41 21.05
CA ASN A 12 -9.72 5.89 19.82
C ASN A 12 -9.15 6.55 18.56
N ILE A 13 -8.96 7.88 18.56
CA ILE A 13 -8.33 8.59 17.42
C ILE A 13 -6.91 8.06 17.19
N CYS A 14 -6.11 7.89 18.25
CA CYS A 14 -4.78 7.31 18.15
C CYS A 14 -4.80 5.88 17.58
N TRP A 15 -5.78 5.05 17.97
CA TRP A 15 -5.93 3.70 17.43
C TRP A 15 -6.36 3.70 15.96
N VAL A 16 -7.26 4.61 15.55
CA VAL A 16 -7.64 4.78 14.14
C VAL A 16 -6.42 5.12 13.30
N ILE A 17 -5.72 6.21 13.63
CA ILE A 17 -4.54 6.68 12.90
C ILE A 17 -3.43 5.63 12.94
N GLY A 18 -3.18 5.06 14.12
CA GLY A 18 -2.15 4.05 14.34
C GLY A 18 -2.40 2.78 13.53
N SER A 19 -3.66 2.33 13.39
CA SER A 19 -3.99 1.15 12.59
C SER A 19 -3.81 1.37 11.09
N ILE A 20 -4.14 2.56 10.58
CA ILE A 20 -3.89 2.95 9.18
C ILE A 20 -2.39 3.04 8.92
N PHE A 21 -1.67 3.72 9.79
CA PHE A 21 -0.22 3.84 9.70
C PHE A 21 0.48 2.47 9.79
N PHE A 22 -0.03 1.56 10.61
CA PHE A 22 0.50 0.21 10.72
C PHE A 22 0.38 -0.58 9.41
N VAL A 23 -0.77 -0.53 8.73
CA VAL A 23 -0.93 -1.26 7.46
C VAL A 23 -0.14 -0.63 6.31
N GLU A 24 0.06 0.68 6.33
CA GLU A 24 1.00 1.39 5.45
C GLU A 24 2.44 0.89 5.63
N LEU A 25 2.88 0.76 6.89
CA LEU A 25 4.19 0.18 7.21
C LEU A 25 4.31 -1.27 6.74
N VAL A 26 3.26 -2.08 6.90
CA VAL A 26 3.22 -3.46 6.38
C VAL A 26 3.38 -3.48 4.87
N ARG A 27 2.67 -2.61 4.14
CA ARG A 27 2.78 -2.52 2.67
C ARG A 27 4.21 -2.18 2.26
N ASP A 28 4.77 -1.12 2.83
CA ASP A 28 6.09 -0.63 2.44
C ASP A 28 7.20 -1.64 2.78
N ILE A 29 7.09 -2.35 3.92
CA ILE A 29 8.01 -3.44 4.27
C ILE A 29 7.81 -4.63 3.32
N TYR A 30 6.58 -5.00 2.99
CA TYR A 30 6.33 -6.08 2.03
C TYR A 30 6.94 -5.76 0.66
N HIS A 31 6.78 -4.53 0.19
CA HIS A 31 7.36 -4.07 -1.05
C HIS A 31 8.90 -4.11 -1.00
N LEU A 32 9.52 -3.55 0.04
CA LEU A 32 10.97 -3.65 0.26
C LEU A 32 11.45 -5.11 0.26
N VAL A 33 10.80 -5.99 1.03
CA VAL A 33 11.17 -7.40 1.13
C VAL A 33 11.03 -8.08 -0.24
N SER A 34 10.06 -7.65 -1.05
CA SER A 34 9.86 -8.15 -2.41
C SER A 34 11.02 -7.84 -3.35
N HIS A 35 11.82 -6.81 -3.08
CA HIS A 35 13.05 -6.52 -3.84
C HIS A 35 14.26 -7.34 -3.41
N VAL A 36 14.35 -7.71 -2.12
CA VAL A 36 15.52 -8.42 -1.59
C VAL A 36 15.33 -9.95 -1.55
N TRP A 37 14.09 -10.44 -1.52
CA TRP A 37 13.79 -11.86 -1.39
C TRP A 37 13.19 -12.45 -2.67
N SER A 38 13.97 -13.28 -3.38
CA SER A 38 13.64 -13.79 -4.71
C SER A 38 12.27 -14.44 -4.87
N PRO A 39 11.71 -15.19 -3.90
CA PRO A 39 10.36 -15.73 -4.00
C PRO A 39 9.28 -14.67 -4.21
N LEU A 40 9.36 -13.54 -3.50
CA LEU A 40 8.43 -12.42 -3.67
C LEU A 40 8.76 -11.60 -4.92
N TYR A 41 10.05 -11.42 -5.23
CA TYR A 41 10.46 -10.70 -6.44
C TYR A 41 9.89 -11.32 -7.73
N LYS A 42 9.74 -12.65 -7.80
CA LYS A 42 9.12 -13.31 -8.97
C LYS A 42 7.73 -12.77 -9.29
N TRP A 43 7.00 -12.38 -8.27
CA TRP A 43 5.66 -11.82 -8.37
C TRP A 43 5.71 -10.30 -8.55
N HIS A 44 6.47 -9.62 -7.68
CA HIS A 44 6.64 -8.17 -7.73
C HIS A 44 7.28 -7.68 -9.04
N GLY A 45 8.19 -8.44 -9.64
CA GLY A 45 8.79 -8.10 -10.93
C GLY A 45 7.80 -8.05 -12.11
N TRP A 46 6.58 -8.58 -11.98
CA TRP A 46 5.51 -8.29 -12.96
C TRP A 46 5.10 -6.82 -12.93
N HIS A 47 5.00 -6.23 -11.75
CA HIS A 47 4.66 -4.83 -11.55
C HIS A 47 5.70 -3.89 -12.18
N HIS A 48 6.99 -4.23 -12.11
CA HIS A 48 8.03 -3.45 -12.79
C HIS A 48 7.99 -3.53 -14.31
N ARG A 49 7.56 -4.67 -14.86
CA ARG A 49 7.58 -4.95 -16.31
C ARG A 49 6.31 -4.52 -17.04
N VAL A 50 5.26 -4.18 -16.31
CA VAL A 50 3.95 -3.85 -16.88
C VAL A 50 3.90 -2.46 -17.51
N PHE A 51 4.77 -1.55 -17.07
CA PHE A 51 4.76 -0.16 -17.53
C PHE A 51 5.97 0.15 -18.40
N ARG A 52 5.77 1.04 -19.38
CA ARG A 52 6.83 1.73 -20.11
C ARG A 52 7.30 2.95 -19.31
N PRO A 53 8.45 3.56 -19.65
CA PRO A 53 8.93 4.77 -18.96
C PRO A 53 7.96 5.97 -19.00
N ASP A 54 6.99 6.01 -19.90
CA ASP A 54 5.92 7.02 -19.92
C ASP A 54 4.69 6.64 -19.08
N LEU A 55 4.81 5.57 -18.28
CA LEU A 55 3.79 4.93 -17.45
C LEU A 55 2.61 4.32 -18.23
N THR A 56 2.69 4.24 -19.56
CA THR A 56 1.69 3.50 -20.31
C THR A 56 1.86 1.99 -20.09
N PRO A 57 0.77 1.23 -19.87
CA PRO A 57 0.86 -0.22 -19.74
C PRO A 57 1.28 -0.85 -21.08
N VAL A 58 2.11 -1.89 -21.03
CA VAL A 58 2.59 -2.60 -22.23
C VAL A 58 1.46 -3.28 -23.00
N SER A 59 0.46 -3.79 -22.29
CA SER A 59 -0.83 -4.25 -22.81
C SER A 59 -1.82 -4.39 -21.65
N GLN A 60 -3.12 -4.33 -21.96
CA GLN A 60 -4.19 -4.53 -20.97
C GLN A 60 -4.14 -5.91 -20.32
N GLU A 61 -3.81 -6.95 -21.08
CA GLU A 61 -3.73 -8.32 -20.58
C GLU A 61 -2.57 -8.49 -19.58
N ILE A 62 -1.40 -7.93 -19.90
CA ILE A 62 -0.24 -7.99 -19.00
C ILE A 62 -0.51 -7.13 -17.76
N TYR A 63 -1.22 -6.01 -17.91
CA TYR A 63 -1.67 -5.19 -16.79
C TYR A 63 -2.50 -5.97 -15.78
N GLN A 64 -3.58 -6.59 -16.24
CA GLN A 64 -4.45 -7.41 -15.40
C GLN A 64 -3.69 -8.57 -14.72
N LYS A 65 -2.81 -9.24 -15.46
CA LYS A 65 -1.95 -10.30 -14.90
C LYS A 65 -1.02 -9.76 -13.83
N ALA A 66 -0.34 -8.64 -14.09
CA ALA A 66 0.55 -8.02 -13.12
C ALA A 66 -0.18 -7.63 -11.83
N THR A 67 -1.39 -7.07 -11.93
CA THR A 67 -2.24 -6.76 -10.77
C THR A 67 -2.56 -8.01 -9.94
N TRP A 68 -2.87 -9.15 -10.58
CA TRP A 68 -3.08 -10.43 -9.88
C TRP A 68 -1.83 -10.97 -9.19
N TYR A 69 -0.65 -10.79 -9.79
CA TYR A 69 0.60 -11.24 -9.21
C TYR A 69 1.13 -10.31 -8.13
N HIS A 70 0.78 -9.04 -8.13
CA HIS A 70 1.38 -8.04 -7.24
C HIS A 70 0.37 -7.37 -6.31
N ASP A 71 -0.46 -6.48 -6.86
CA ASP A 71 -1.31 -5.58 -6.07
C ASP A 71 -2.30 -6.34 -5.19
N VAL A 72 -2.86 -7.45 -5.70
CA VAL A 72 -3.78 -8.30 -4.93
C VAL A 72 -3.05 -9.01 -3.79
N PRO A 73 -1.94 -9.76 -4.02
CA PRO A 73 -1.14 -10.34 -2.94
C PRO A 73 -0.67 -9.34 -1.88
N GLU A 74 -0.17 -8.16 -2.28
CA GLU A 74 0.25 -7.11 -1.35
C GLU A 74 -0.92 -6.65 -0.48
N SER A 75 -2.08 -6.37 -1.09
CA SER A 75 -3.29 -5.97 -0.37
C SER A 75 -3.81 -7.07 0.56
N LEU A 76 -3.65 -8.35 0.19
CA LEU A 76 -3.99 -9.48 1.06
C LEU A 76 -3.04 -9.61 2.26
N VAL A 77 -1.76 -9.30 2.09
CA VAL A 77 -0.80 -9.22 3.20
C VAL A 77 -1.20 -8.08 4.14
N MET A 78 -1.48 -6.89 3.61
CA MET A 78 -2.01 -5.77 4.40
C MET A 78 -3.28 -6.18 5.18
N LEU A 79 -4.18 -6.94 4.55
CA LEU A 79 -5.46 -7.34 5.16
C LEU A 79 -5.25 -8.37 6.26
N THR A 80 -4.33 -9.30 6.04
CA THR A 80 -3.96 -10.31 7.03
C THR A 80 -3.41 -9.63 8.28
N PHE A 81 -2.46 -8.70 8.13
CA PHE A 81 -1.89 -7.99 9.27
C PHE A 81 -2.88 -7.04 9.95
N SER A 82 -3.78 -6.39 9.20
CA SER A 82 -4.82 -5.54 9.79
C SER A 82 -5.82 -6.36 10.62
N LEU A 83 -6.22 -7.53 10.13
CA LEU A 83 -7.06 -8.47 10.88
C LEU A 83 -6.34 -9.06 12.11
N LEU A 84 -5.03 -9.31 12.02
CA LEU A 84 -4.23 -9.73 13.16
C LEU A 84 -4.16 -8.65 14.24
N LEU A 85 -3.92 -7.39 13.86
CA LEU A 85 -3.95 -6.26 14.80
C LEU A 85 -5.34 -6.14 15.45
N TRP A 86 -6.39 -6.23 14.65
CA TRP A 86 -7.76 -6.21 15.15
C TRP A 86 -8.00 -7.35 16.15
N ALA A 87 -7.66 -8.60 15.81
CA ALA A 87 -7.82 -9.76 16.68
C ALA A 87 -7.05 -9.63 18.00
N ILE A 88 -5.81 -9.12 17.95
CA ILE A 88 -5.02 -8.81 19.15
C ILE A 88 -5.74 -7.78 20.01
N THR A 89 -6.21 -6.67 19.42
CA THR A 89 -6.94 -5.66 20.19
C THR A 89 -8.28 -6.16 20.71
N PHE A 90 -8.97 -7.03 19.99
CA PHE A 90 -10.22 -7.65 20.45
C PHE A 90 -10.01 -8.52 21.70
N VAL A 91 -8.89 -9.25 21.78
CA VAL A 91 -8.58 -10.11 22.93
C VAL A 91 -8.01 -9.32 24.11
N TRP A 92 -7.04 -8.44 23.85
CA TRP A 92 -6.22 -7.83 24.90
C TRP A 92 -6.68 -6.44 25.32
N ILE A 93 -7.35 -5.70 24.44
CA ILE A 93 -7.79 -4.32 24.70
C ILE A 93 -9.19 -4.09 24.08
N PRO A 94 -10.20 -4.88 24.50
CA PRO A 94 -11.50 -4.99 23.83
C PRO A 94 -12.29 -3.67 23.75
N SER A 95 -11.92 -2.64 24.50
CA SER A 95 -12.60 -1.34 24.42
C SER A 95 -12.19 -0.51 23.21
N TYR A 96 -11.10 -0.84 22.52
CA TYR A 96 -10.58 -0.08 21.36
C TYR A 96 -10.55 -0.87 20.06
N HIS A 97 -10.94 -2.14 20.04
CA HIS A 97 -10.87 -2.96 18.82
C HIS A 97 -11.73 -2.41 17.67
N TRP A 98 -12.82 -1.70 17.95
CA TRP A 98 -13.60 -1.03 16.90
C TRP A 98 -12.78 0.04 16.18
N ALA A 99 -11.90 0.76 16.88
CA ALA A 99 -11.05 1.78 16.26
C ALA A 99 -9.99 1.17 15.34
N THR A 100 -9.47 -0.02 15.66
CA THR A 100 -8.47 -0.70 14.81
C THR A 100 -9.06 -1.29 13.53
N LEU A 101 -10.39 -1.44 13.43
CA LEU A 101 -11.06 -1.76 12.16
C LEU A 101 -10.84 -0.70 11.08
N ALA A 102 -10.44 0.53 11.44
CA ALA A 102 -10.08 1.54 10.45
C ALA A 102 -8.95 1.07 9.53
N GLY A 103 -7.94 0.37 10.05
CA GLY A 103 -6.89 -0.26 9.25
C GLY A 103 -7.42 -1.34 8.30
N VAL A 104 -8.43 -2.11 8.72
CA VAL A 104 -9.11 -3.09 7.84
C VAL A 104 -9.83 -2.38 6.70
N VAL A 105 -10.66 -1.37 7.02
CA VAL A 105 -11.39 -0.58 6.02
C VAL A 105 -10.43 0.11 5.05
N TYR A 106 -9.34 0.67 5.57
CA TYR A 106 -8.28 1.27 4.76
C TYR A 106 -7.67 0.24 3.80
N THR A 107 -7.31 -0.95 4.26
CA THR A 107 -6.80 -1.98 3.35
C THR A 107 -7.80 -2.40 2.27
N LEU A 108 -9.10 -2.42 2.58
CA LEU A 108 -10.13 -2.73 1.57
C LEU A 108 -10.14 -1.70 0.42
N SER A 109 -9.72 -0.45 0.65
CA SER A 109 -9.54 0.53 -0.42
C SER A 109 -8.31 0.27 -1.30
N PHE A 110 -7.48 -0.72 -1.01
CA PHE A 110 -6.43 -1.24 -1.90
C PHE A 110 -6.89 -2.53 -2.56
N LEU A 111 -7.42 -3.47 -1.77
CA LEU A 111 -7.79 -4.80 -2.24
C LEU A 111 -8.91 -4.75 -3.30
N PHE A 112 -9.99 -4.02 -3.05
CA PHE A 112 -11.11 -3.99 -4.01
C PHE A 112 -10.74 -3.30 -5.33
N PRO A 113 -10.06 -2.15 -5.33
CA PRO A 113 -9.48 -1.60 -6.55
C PRO A 113 -8.52 -2.55 -7.27
N ALA A 114 -7.62 -3.23 -6.57
CA ALA A 114 -6.71 -4.20 -7.18
C ALA A 114 -7.50 -5.32 -7.88
N ILE A 115 -8.53 -5.88 -7.25
CA ILE A 115 -9.39 -6.88 -7.88
C ILE A 115 -10.14 -6.31 -9.09
N ALA A 116 -10.69 -5.09 -8.99
CA ALA A 116 -11.38 -4.42 -10.09
C ALA A 116 -10.45 -4.23 -11.31
N ARG A 117 -9.21 -3.77 -11.08
CA ARG A 117 -8.18 -3.64 -12.13
C ARG A 117 -7.80 -4.99 -12.72
N ALA A 118 -7.58 -5.99 -11.86
CA ALA A 118 -7.19 -7.34 -12.27
C ALA A 118 -8.28 -8.09 -13.06
N THR A 119 -9.55 -7.75 -12.83
CA THR A 119 -10.72 -8.30 -13.56
C THR A 119 -11.12 -7.49 -14.79
N GLY A 120 -10.45 -6.36 -15.06
CA GLY A 120 -10.71 -5.53 -16.23
C GLY A 120 -11.95 -4.65 -16.12
N VAL A 121 -12.36 -4.26 -14.92
CA VAL A 121 -13.43 -3.26 -14.72
C VAL A 121 -13.03 -1.95 -15.44
N PRO A 122 -13.87 -1.40 -16.33
CA PRO A 122 -13.54 -0.18 -17.07
C PRO A 122 -13.17 1.00 -16.15
N ASN A 123 -12.11 1.72 -16.50
CA ASN A 123 -11.57 2.90 -15.80
C ASN A 123 -11.12 2.67 -14.35
N ALA A 124 -11.05 1.42 -13.87
CA ALA A 124 -10.58 1.14 -12.53
C ALA A 124 -9.11 1.57 -12.34
N ASP A 125 -8.28 1.39 -13.36
CA ASP A 125 -6.91 1.87 -13.45
C ASP A 125 -6.84 3.39 -13.27
N GLN A 126 -7.66 4.13 -14.03
CA GLN A 126 -7.64 5.59 -14.01
C GLN A 126 -8.04 6.19 -12.65
N LEU A 127 -8.91 5.51 -11.92
CA LEU A 127 -9.45 5.98 -10.65
C LEU A 127 -8.59 5.59 -9.45
N THR A 128 -7.78 4.54 -9.57
CA THR A 128 -7.18 3.90 -8.38
C THR A 128 -5.70 3.60 -8.51
N ASP A 129 -5.15 3.65 -9.72
CA ASP A 129 -3.71 3.46 -9.99
C ASP A 129 -3.02 4.81 -10.25
N LEU A 130 -3.28 5.77 -9.35
CA LEU A 130 -2.97 7.19 -9.57
C LEU A 130 -1.48 7.45 -9.77
N ASN A 131 -0.62 6.66 -9.13
CA ASN A 131 0.84 6.78 -9.25
C ASN A 131 1.36 6.28 -10.62
N HIS A 132 0.56 5.53 -11.36
CA HIS A 132 0.88 4.99 -12.68
C HIS A 132 0.11 5.65 -13.82
N LEU A 133 -0.61 6.75 -13.57
CA LEU A 133 -1.24 7.48 -14.66
C LEU A 133 -0.17 7.98 -15.64
N PRO A 134 -0.38 7.86 -16.96
CA PRO A 134 0.56 8.36 -17.96
C PRO A 134 0.58 9.88 -18.06
N GLY A 135 1.63 10.40 -18.69
CA GLY A 135 1.79 11.83 -18.97
C GLY A 135 2.84 12.52 -18.10
N ALA A 136 3.13 13.78 -18.43
CA ALA A 136 4.23 14.53 -17.82
C ALA A 136 4.08 14.71 -16.30
N PHE A 137 5.21 14.86 -15.62
CA PHE A 137 5.27 15.24 -14.21
C PHE A 137 5.18 16.76 -14.08
N SER A 138 4.25 17.23 -13.23
CA SER A 138 4.06 18.65 -12.93
C SER A 138 4.90 19.15 -11.77
N GLU A 139 5.48 18.22 -10.99
CA GLU A 139 6.22 18.48 -9.76
C GLU A 139 7.38 17.48 -9.62
N PRO A 140 8.42 17.78 -8.83
CA PRO A 140 9.46 16.82 -8.48
C PRO A 140 8.97 15.77 -7.47
N PRO A 141 9.74 14.69 -7.21
CA PRO A 141 9.49 13.78 -6.10
C PRO A 141 9.36 14.52 -4.77
N THR A 142 8.29 14.25 -4.04
CA THR A 142 8.00 14.88 -2.74
C THR A 142 8.74 14.20 -1.59
N ASN A 143 8.89 14.93 -0.47
CA ASN A 143 9.75 14.50 0.62
C ASN A 143 9.10 13.51 1.59
N TRP A 144 7.83 13.71 1.95
CA TRP A 144 7.13 12.94 3.01
C TRP A 144 5.94 12.13 2.48
N PHE A 145 5.16 12.73 1.58
CA PHE A 145 4.09 12.04 0.87
C PHE A 145 4.65 11.53 -0.45
N VAL A 146 4.25 10.35 -0.89
CA VAL A 146 4.64 9.77 -2.17
C VAL A 146 3.77 10.37 -3.27
N ASN A 147 4.40 10.75 -4.38
CA ASN A 147 3.73 11.23 -5.58
C ASN A 147 4.19 10.45 -6.82
N ARG A 148 3.55 10.69 -7.97
CA ARG A 148 3.86 10.05 -9.26
C ARG A 148 5.36 10.02 -9.60
N PRO A 149 6.11 11.14 -9.58
CA PRO A 149 7.54 11.11 -9.90
C PRO A 149 8.38 10.35 -8.87
N TYR A 150 8.00 10.31 -7.59
CA TYR A 150 8.65 9.45 -6.58
C TYR A 150 8.56 7.98 -6.98
N HIS A 151 7.34 7.53 -7.28
CA HIS A 151 7.09 6.13 -7.65
C HIS A 151 7.68 5.80 -9.03
N TRP A 152 7.68 6.75 -9.97
CA TRP A 152 8.35 6.55 -11.26
C TRP A 152 9.85 6.27 -11.10
N ARG A 153 10.53 7.00 -10.19
CA ARG A 153 11.96 6.75 -9.92
C ARG A 153 12.20 5.36 -9.36
N HIS A 154 11.27 4.83 -8.56
CA HIS A 154 11.31 3.44 -8.14
C HIS A 154 11.34 2.49 -9.35
N HIS A 155 10.43 2.66 -10.31
CA HIS A 155 10.32 1.77 -11.47
C HIS A 155 11.51 1.88 -12.43
N PHE A 156 11.97 3.10 -12.73
CA PHE A 156 12.78 3.37 -13.92
C PHE A 156 14.13 4.05 -13.65
N ASP A 157 14.39 4.54 -12.44
CA ASP A 157 15.67 5.16 -12.07
C ASP A 157 16.47 4.22 -11.15
N ASN A 158 15.95 3.95 -9.95
CA ASN A 158 16.58 3.06 -8.98
C ASN A 158 15.55 2.18 -8.27
N GLN A 159 15.47 0.90 -8.68
CA GLN A 159 14.58 -0.11 -8.08
C GLN A 159 14.97 -0.50 -6.65
N ASN A 160 16.17 -0.13 -6.17
CA ASN A 160 16.61 -0.35 -4.79
C ASN A 160 16.37 0.87 -3.87
N ALA A 161 15.50 1.81 -4.28
CA ALA A 161 15.08 2.96 -3.47
C ALA A 161 13.62 3.30 -3.79
N TYR A 162 12.99 4.18 -3.00
CA TYR A 162 11.63 4.67 -3.24
C TYR A 162 10.54 3.60 -3.09
N PHE A 163 10.65 2.74 -2.07
CA PHE A 163 9.71 1.62 -1.82
C PHE A 163 8.35 2.07 -1.29
N CYS A 164 8.24 3.24 -0.66
CA CYS A 164 7.01 3.66 -0.03
C CYS A 164 5.88 3.97 -1.02
N GLY A 165 4.63 3.65 -0.63
CA GLY A 165 3.44 3.93 -1.45
C GLY A 165 2.64 5.20 -1.08
N THR A 166 2.68 5.64 0.19
CA THR A 166 1.97 6.87 0.64
C THR A 166 2.87 7.78 1.47
N LEU A 167 3.54 7.22 2.50
CA LEU A 167 4.44 7.95 3.39
C LEU A 167 5.86 7.43 3.19
N SER A 168 6.82 8.29 2.85
CA SER A 168 8.22 7.91 2.58
C SER A 168 9.03 7.53 3.84
N LEU A 169 8.37 7.11 4.92
CA LEU A 169 9.02 6.87 6.21
C LEU A 169 10.00 5.71 6.16
N VAL A 170 9.63 4.58 5.56
CA VAL A 170 10.51 3.40 5.50
C VAL A 170 11.78 3.73 4.74
N ASP A 171 11.65 4.37 3.57
CA ASP A 171 12.80 4.84 2.79
C ASP A 171 13.70 5.78 3.61
N LYS A 172 13.13 6.73 4.35
CA LYS A 172 13.92 7.62 5.23
C LYS A 172 14.67 6.92 6.34
N LEU A 173 14.11 5.85 6.89
CA LEU A 173 14.77 5.06 7.93
C LEU A 173 15.93 4.22 7.35
N MET A 174 15.86 3.88 6.07
CA MET A 174 16.89 3.12 5.36
C MET A 174 18.07 3.99 4.90
N GLY A 175 17.86 5.29 4.71
CA GLY A 175 18.86 6.24 4.22
C GLY A 175 18.84 6.42 2.71
#